data_AF-A0A931WS27-F1
#
_entry.id   AF-A0A931WS27-F1
#
_cell.length_a   1.000
_cell.length_b   1.000
_cell.length_c   1.000
_cell.angle_alpha   90.00
_cell.angle_beta   90.00
_cell.angle_gamma   90.00
#
_symmetry.space_group_name_H-M   'P 1'
#
loop_
_entity.id
_entity.type
_entity.pdbx_description
1 polymer ?
#
loop_
_entity_poly.entity_id
_entity_poly.type
_entity_poly.pdbx_seq_one_letter_code
_entity_poly.pdbx_strand_id
1 'polypeptide(L)'
;MRNVSMSPFVMSAVTVAALLLAQFAGGQCGLAQKPRMAEEVFKNVQVLRGIPVDEFMSTMGVFSAALGMSCEDCHAANDSKWENYALDTSVRKRTARRMITMMAAINKDNFGGRQMVTCYSCHRGGNQPRVTPNLATLYNMPEEPDDIIAPAPGAPSADQVLDKYIQAAGGAERLRNLTSFVARGISVGYGPEGNQRPVEIFAKAPGQRSTIIHTLNGDSVTTYDGSAAWIAAPLRPVPALALTGSALEGAKLEAELSFPAQIKQTLGRWRVGFPTTINDREVQVVQGSGAAGSIATFYFDAESGLLVRLLRHSNSVVGRAPTQIDYADYREVAGVKMPFRWTVAWLDGKENVEITEVQPNVPIDASKFAKPATR
;
A
#
# COMPACT_ATOMS: atom_id res chain seq x y z
N MET A 1 -52.09 -70.72 -41.35
CA MET A 1 -51.69 -71.13 -39.99
C MET A 1 -50.81 -70.04 -39.41
N ARG A 2 -51.25 -69.45 -38.29
CA ARG A 2 -50.53 -68.54 -37.37
C ARG A 2 -49.82 -67.32 -38.02
N ASN A 3 -50.47 -66.15 -37.99
CA ASN A 3 -50.31 -65.08 -36.97
C ASN A 3 -49.21 -64.08 -37.42
N VAL A 4 -49.33 -62.74 -37.45
CA VAL A 4 -50.14 -61.80 -36.67
C VAL A 4 -50.45 -60.53 -37.50
N SER A 5 -51.57 -59.95 -37.10
CA SER A 5 -52.25 -58.69 -37.42
C SER A 5 -51.47 -57.36 -37.28
N MET A 6 -51.82 -56.44 -38.20
CA MET A 6 -52.10 -55.00 -38.02
C MET A 6 -51.00 -53.94 -37.74
N SER A 7 -50.75 -53.10 -38.75
CA SER A 7 -51.07 -51.65 -38.90
C SER A 7 -50.94 -50.68 -37.72
N PRO A 8 -50.88 -49.33 -37.93
CA PRO A 8 -50.25 -48.54 -39.01
C PRO A 8 -49.55 -47.23 -38.50
N PHE A 9 -48.93 -46.47 -39.43
CA PHE A 9 -48.75 -45.00 -39.47
C PHE A 9 -48.33 -44.20 -38.22
N VAL A 10 -47.16 -43.52 -38.26
CA VAL A 10 -47.01 -42.15 -37.71
C VAL A 10 -45.99 -41.32 -38.53
N MET A 11 -46.40 -40.08 -38.81
CA MET A 11 -45.75 -38.97 -39.51
C MET A 11 -44.59 -38.36 -38.68
N SER A 12 -43.44 -38.08 -39.30
CA SER A 12 -42.32 -37.37 -38.66
C SER A 12 -42.61 -35.88 -38.48
N ALA A 13 -42.58 -35.40 -37.24
CA ALA A 13 -42.52 -33.98 -36.89
C ALA A 13 -41.11 -33.65 -36.35
N VAL A 14 -40.47 -32.64 -36.93
CA VAL A 14 -39.16 -32.11 -36.53
C VAL A 14 -39.36 -31.11 -35.40
N THR A 15 -38.82 -31.40 -34.22
CA THR A 15 -38.78 -30.52 -33.05
C THR A 15 -37.57 -29.59 -33.11
N VAL A 16 -37.81 -28.27 -33.08
CA VAL A 16 -36.77 -27.25 -32.85
C VAL A 16 -36.60 -27.06 -31.35
N ALA A 17 -35.42 -27.40 -30.81
CA ALA A 17 -35.06 -27.18 -29.43
C ALA A 17 -34.48 -25.77 -29.23
N ALA A 18 -35.14 -24.94 -28.42
CA ALA A 18 -34.63 -23.64 -27.98
C ALA A 18 -33.71 -23.84 -26.77
N LEU A 19 -32.41 -23.55 -26.92
CA LEU A 19 -31.44 -23.47 -25.82
C LEU A 19 -31.44 -22.05 -25.24
N LEU A 20 -31.90 -21.94 -24.00
CA LEU A 20 -31.71 -20.76 -23.13
C LEU A 20 -30.22 -20.64 -22.75
N LEU A 21 -29.53 -19.66 -23.33
CA LEU A 21 -28.20 -19.25 -22.88
C LEU A 21 -28.36 -18.32 -21.66
N ALA A 22 -28.11 -18.86 -20.46
CA ALA A 22 -27.88 -18.07 -19.27
C ALA A 22 -26.59 -17.26 -19.47
N GLN A 23 -26.73 -15.93 -19.59
CA GLN A 23 -25.60 -15.00 -19.56
C GLN A 23 -25.02 -14.99 -18.15
N PHE A 24 -23.95 -15.76 -17.93
CA PHE A 24 -23.05 -15.48 -16.83
C PHE A 24 -22.37 -14.13 -17.11
N ALA A 25 -22.75 -13.11 -16.34
CA ALA A 25 -21.98 -11.89 -16.20
C ALA A 25 -20.66 -12.21 -15.49
N GLY A 26 -19.71 -12.80 -16.23
CA GLY A 26 -18.32 -12.86 -15.84
C GLY A 26 -17.79 -11.44 -15.82
N GLY A 27 -17.48 -10.93 -14.63
CA GLY A 27 -16.77 -9.67 -14.46
C GLY A 27 -15.55 -9.65 -15.39
N GLN A 28 -15.42 -8.58 -16.17
CA GLN A 28 -14.21 -8.32 -16.94
C GLN A 28 -13.07 -8.20 -15.94
N CYS A 29 -12.34 -9.29 -15.75
CA CYS A 29 -11.04 -9.28 -15.10
C CYS A 29 -10.15 -8.41 -16.00
N GLY A 30 -9.91 -7.17 -15.59
CA GLY A 30 -9.14 -6.22 -16.37
C GLY A 30 -7.78 -6.80 -16.71
N LEU A 31 -7.39 -6.75 -17.98
CA LEU A 31 -6.03 -7.07 -18.40
C LEU A 31 -5.07 -6.22 -17.57
N ALA A 32 -4.18 -6.86 -16.82
CA ALA A 32 -3.16 -6.18 -16.04
C ALA A 32 -2.40 -5.21 -16.96
N GLN A 33 -2.56 -3.90 -16.75
CA GLN A 33 -1.87 -2.89 -17.54
C GLN A 33 -0.37 -3.10 -17.39
N LYS A 34 0.34 -3.25 -18.51
CA LYS A 34 1.80 -3.32 -18.49
C LYS A 34 2.33 -2.06 -17.80
N PRO A 35 3.17 -2.19 -16.76
CA PRO A 35 3.68 -1.03 -16.05
C PRO A 35 4.55 -0.19 -16.99
N ARG A 36 4.37 1.13 -16.95
CA ARG A 36 5.24 2.07 -17.66
C ARG A 36 6.59 2.09 -16.96
N MET A 37 7.66 2.08 -17.74
CA MET A 37 9.03 2.12 -17.23
C MET A 37 9.52 3.56 -17.10
N ALA A 38 10.45 3.78 -16.17
CA ALA A 38 10.98 5.11 -15.86
C ALA A 38 11.51 5.84 -17.11
N GLU A 39 12.27 5.16 -17.97
CA GLU A 39 12.83 5.73 -19.21
C GLU A 39 11.81 6.04 -20.31
N GLU A 40 10.60 5.48 -20.21
CA GLU A 40 9.50 5.78 -21.15
C GLU A 40 8.78 7.09 -20.77
N VAL A 41 8.95 7.54 -19.52
CA VAL A 41 8.22 8.69 -18.96
C VAL A 41 9.15 9.85 -18.66
N PHE A 42 10.30 9.57 -18.05
CA PHE A 42 11.25 10.57 -17.61
C PHE A 42 12.42 10.70 -18.59
N LYS A 43 12.87 11.94 -18.80
CA LYS A 43 14.01 12.23 -19.67
C LYS A 43 15.32 12.02 -18.89
N ASN A 44 16.37 11.63 -19.63
CA ASN A 44 17.73 11.49 -19.10
C ASN A 44 17.85 10.53 -17.90
N VAL A 45 17.08 9.44 -17.90
CA VAL A 45 17.28 8.32 -16.97
C VAL A 45 18.51 7.55 -17.42
N GLN A 46 19.50 7.38 -16.53
CA GLN A 46 20.78 6.73 -16.83
C GLN A 46 20.93 5.41 -16.06
N VAL A 47 21.12 5.47 -14.73
CA VAL A 47 21.35 4.27 -13.88
C VAL A 47 20.07 3.64 -13.31
N LEU A 48 18.94 4.35 -13.38
CA LEU A 48 17.64 3.91 -12.84
C LEU A 48 16.68 3.49 -13.96
N ARG A 49 17.20 2.79 -14.97
CA ARG A 49 16.41 2.26 -16.10
C ARG A 49 15.82 0.89 -15.78
N GLY A 50 14.77 0.50 -16.50
CA GLY A 50 14.17 -0.83 -16.38
C GLY A 50 13.36 -1.05 -15.10
N ILE A 51 13.08 0.02 -14.36
CA ILE A 51 12.19 -0.01 -13.19
C ILE A 51 10.87 0.69 -13.51
N PRO A 52 9.75 0.26 -12.89
CA PRO A 52 8.48 0.95 -13.00
C PRO A 52 8.55 2.41 -12.52
N VAL A 53 7.67 3.25 -13.06
CA VAL A 53 7.59 4.68 -12.70
C VAL A 53 7.37 4.88 -11.19
N ASP A 54 6.55 4.05 -10.54
CA ASP A 54 6.29 4.17 -9.10
C ASP A 54 7.51 3.81 -8.26
N GLU A 55 8.27 2.78 -8.64
CA GLU A 55 9.54 2.44 -7.99
C GLU A 55 10.60 3.52 -8.19
N PHE A 56 10.63 4.15 -9.37
CA PHE A 56 11.49 5.32 -9.62
C PHE A 56 11.13 6.50 -8.70
N MET A 57 9.84 6.82 -8.56
CA MET A 57 9.40 7.89 -7.66
C MET A 57 9.65 7.56 -6.19
N SER A 58 9.43 6.30 -5.78
CA SER A 58 9.77 5.79 -4.44
C SER A 58 11.27 5.96 -4.14
N THR A 59 12.12 5.66 -5.13
CA THR A 59 13.58 5.85 -5.06
C THR A 59 13.96 7.32 -4.81
N MET A 60 13.24 8.28 -5.40
CA MET A 60 13.47 9.72 -5.12
C MET A 60 13.16 10.08 -3.68
N GLY A 61 12.05 9.57 -3.12
CA GLY A 61 11.72 9.75 -1.70
C GLY A 61 12.79 9.17 -0.77
N VAL A 62 13.33 7.99 -1.10
CA VAL A 62 14.43 7.37 -0.33
C VAL A 62 15.69 8.20 -0.38
N PHE A 63 16.04 8.85 -1.50
CA PHE A 63 17.17 9.78 -1.54
C PHE A 63 16.98 10.95 -0.57
N SER A 64 15.81 11.59 -0.59
CA SER A 64 15.53 12.73 0.29
C SER A 64 15.64 12.34 1.76
N ALA A 65 15.03 11.21 2.15
CA ALA A 65 15.08 10.71 3.51
C ALA A 65 16.49 10.27 3.94
N ALA A 66 17.24 9.60 3.07
CA ALA A 66 18.57 9.11 3.40
C ALA A 66 19.62 10.22 3.48
N LEU A 67 19.52 11.24 2.62
CA LEU A 67 20.52 12.30 2.48
C LEU A 67 20.18 13.58 3.28
N GLY A 68 18.95 13.69 3.81
CA GLY A 68 18.46 14.91 4.44
C GLY A 68 18.40 16.09 3.46
N MET A 69 18.06 15.80 2.19
CA MET A 69 18.02 16.78 1.09
C MET A 69 16.61 16.89 0.50
N SER A 70 16.29 18.07 -0.04
CA SER A 70 15.07 18.26 -0.83
C SER A 70 15.30 17.86 -2.29
N CYS A 71 14.21 17.87 -3.08
CA CYS A 71 14.31 17.60 -4.51
C CYS A 71 15.21 18.61 -5.23
N GLU A 72 15.15 19.88 -4.81
CA GLU A 72 15.82 21.04 -5.41
C GLU A 72 17.33 21.06 -5.17
N ASP A 73 17.82 20.33 -4.15
CA ASP A 73 19.26 20.14 -3.93
C ASP A 73 19.92 19.38 -5.10
N CYS A 74 19.15 18.51 -5.75
CA CYS A 74 19.61 17.67 -6.85
C CYS A 74 19.05 18.09 -8.21
N HIS A 75 17.78 18.48 -8.26
CA HIS A 75 17.07 18.87 -9.47
C HIS A 75 17.04 20.39 -9.61
N ALA A 76 17.15 20.90 -10.83
CA ALA A 76 17.14 22.35 -11.05
C ALA A 76 15.79 22.94 -10.63
N ALA A 77 15.81 23.82 -9.63
CA ALA A 77 14.63 24.48 -9.08
C ALA A 77 14.02 25.45 -10.11
N ASN A 78 12.97 25.00 -10.79
CA ASN A 78 11.79 25.82 -10.99
C ASN A 78 10.56 24.91 -10.96
N ASP A 79 9.64 25.23 -10.07
CA ASP A 79 8.53 24.34 -9.66
C ASP A 79 7.44 24.25 -10.75
N SER A 80 7.67 24.85 -11.91
CA SER A 80 6.69 24.98 -12.99
C SER A 80 6.93 24.02 -14.16
N LYS A 81 8.10 23.37 -14.24
CA LYS A 81 8.46 22.51 -15.39
C LYS A 81 9.21 21.25 -14.97
N TRP A 82 8.48 20.15 -14.87
CA TRP A 82 9.02 18.83 -14.56
C TRP A 82 10.16 18.39 -15.51
N GLU A 83 10.24 18.94 -16.72
CA GLU A 83 11.34 18.69 -17.66
C GLU A 83 12.70 19.11 -17.09
N ASN A 84 12.75 20.12 -16.22
CA ASN A 84 14.00 20.60 -15.64
C ASN A 84 14.61 19.62 -14.64
N TYR A 85 13.81 18.68 -14.11
CA TYR A 85 14.33 17.59 -13.27
C TYR A 85 15.27 16.68 -14.05
N ALA A 86 15.18 16.65 -15.38
CA ALA A 86 16.07 15.86 -16.23
C ALA A 86 17.46 16.51 -16.44
N LEU A 87 17.61 17.81 -16.18
CA LEU A 87 18.88 18.52 -16.37
C LEU A 87 20.00 17.88 -15.57
N ASP A 88 21.16 17.70 -16.19
CA ASP A 88 22.31 17.03 -15.59
C ASP A 88 23.40 18.00 -15.12
N THR A 89 23.00 19.20 -14.71
CA THR A 89 23.91 20.26 -14.28
C THR A 89 24.47 20.02 -12.88
N SER A 90 23.67 19.44 -11.97
CA SER A 90 24.05 19.17 -10.59
C SER A 90 25.16 18.11 -10.48
N VAL A 91 26.27 18.46 -9.82
CA VAL A 91 27.33 17.52 -9.42
C VAL A 91 26.76 16.43 -8.51
N ARG A 92 25.78 16.77 -7.65
CA ARG A 92 25.16 15.82 -6.71
C ARG A 92 24.46 14.68 -7.44
N LYS A 93 23.72 14.97 -8.52
CA LYS A 93 23.10 13.92 -9.36
C LYS A 93 24.14 12.96 -9.95
N ARG A 94 25.24 13.50 -10.49
CA ARG A 94 26.33 12.67 -11.04
C ARG A 94 27.01 11.81 -9.97
N THR A 95 27.22 12.36 -8.77
CA THR A 95 27.74 11.62 -7.62
C THR A 95 26.78 10.53 -7.16
N ALA A 96 25.48 10.84 -7.03
CA ALA A 96 24.45 9.87 -6.65
C ALA A 96 24.44 8.66 -7.59
N ARG A 97 24.57 8.88 -8.91
CA ARG A 97 24.69 7.77 -9.88
C ARG A 97 25.87 6.84 -9.60
N ARG A 98 27.04 7.40 -9.27
CA ARG A 98 28.22 6.61 -8.89
C ARG A 98 27.96 5.82 -7.59
N MET A 99 27.30 6.45 -6.62
CA MET A 99 26.96 5.80 -5.34
C MET A 99 25.96 4.65 -5.53
N ILE A 100 24.97 4.79 -6.42
CA ILE A 100 24.03 3.71 -6.76
C ILE A 100 24.79 2.51 -7.31
N THR A 101 25.71 2.72 -8.27
CA THR A 101 26.52 1.63 -8.84
C THR A 101 27.42 0.98 -7.78
N MET A 102 28.05 1.78 -6.91
CA MET A 102 28.88 1.27 -5.81
C MET A 102 28.06 0.42 -4.84
N MET A 103 26.92 0.92 -4.37
CA MET A 103 26.01 0.21 -3.47
C MET A 103 25.50 -1.10 -4.11
N ALA A 104 25.10 -1.06 -5.38
CA ALA A 104 24.67 -2.25 -6.11
C ALA A 104 25.79 -3.30 -6.22
N ALA A 105 27.03 -2.87 -6.48
CA ALA A 105 28.20 -3.76 -6.49
C ALA A 105 28.45 -4.38 -5.11
N ILE A 106 28.44 -3.58 -4.04
CA ILE A 106 28.62 -4.10 -2.66
C ILE A 106 27.57 -5.16 -2.33
N ASN A 107 26.29 -4.91 -2.63
CA ASN A 107 25.20 -5.86 -2.42
C ASN A 107 25.36 -7.14 -3.24
N LYS A 108 25.73 -7.01 -4.52
CA LYS A 108 25.97 -8.16 -5.39
C LYS A 108 27.12 -9.03 -4.88
N ASP A 109 28.26 -8.41 -4.59
CA ASP A 109 29.52 -9.10 -4.34
C ASP A 109 29.60 -9.69 -2.92
N ASN A 110 28.90 -9.09 -1.95
CA ASN A 110 29.02 -9.47 -0.53
C ASN A 110 27.73 -10.02 0.08
N PHE A 111 26.57 -9.75 -0.52
CA PHE A 111 25.26 -10.10 0.06
C PHE A 111 24.39 -10.92 -0.90
N GLY A 112 24.99 -11.51 -1.94
CA GLY A 112 24.27 -12.34 -2.92
C GLY A 112 23.17 -11.57 -3.66
N GLY A 113 23.34 -10.26 -3.82
CA GLY A 113 22.36 -9.36 -4.44
C GLY A 113 21.25 -8.89 -3.50
N ARG A 114 21.22 -9.32 -2.23
CA ARG A 114 20.29 -8.79 -1.23
C ARG A 114 20.66 -7.34 -0.91
N GLN A 115 19.66 -6.46 -0.85
CA GLN A 115 19.85 -5.04 -0.54
C GLN A 115 20.08 -4.86 0.98
N MET A 116 21.31 -5.10 1.43
CA MET A 116 21.73 -4.92 2.83
C MET A 116 22.40 -3.56 3.03
N VAL A 117 23.16 -3.10 2.03
CA VAL A 117 23.73 -1.75 1.98
C VAL A 117 22.78 -0.87 1.17
N THR A 118 22.33 0.21 1.76
CA THR A 118 21.39 1.19 1.18
C THR A 118 21.94 2.60 1.35
N CYS A 119 21.28 3.59 0.74
CA CYS A 119 21.61 4.97 1.05
C CYS A 119 21.43 5.26 2.55
N TYR A 120 20.34 4.78 3.17
CA TYR A 120 20.06 5.04 4.59
C TYR A 120 21.06 4.35 5.53
N SER A 121 21.50 3.12 5.24
CA SER A 121 22.48 2.41 6.08
C SER A 121 23.83 3.13 6.17
N CYS A 122 24.20 3.91 5.16
CA CYS A 122 25.44 4.69 5.15
C CYS A 122 25.22 6.14 5.63
N HIS A 123 24.15 6.79 5.17
CA HIS A 123 23.96 8.23 5.36
C HIS A 123 23.16 8.60 6.60
N ARG A 124 22.18 7.78 7.02
CA ARG A 124 21.32 7.99 8.21
C ARG A 124 20.76 9.41 8.33
N GLY A 125 20.23 9.95 7.23
CA GLY A 125 19.66 11.31 7.17
C GLY A 125 20.69 12.42 6.95
N GLY A 126 21.97 12.10 6.81
CA GLY A 126 23.04 13.06 6.54
C GLY A 126 23.46 13.11 5.07
N ASN A 127 23.81 14.30 4.57
CA ASN A 127 24.28 14.47 3.19
C ASN A 127 25.63 13.77 2.87
N GLN A 128 26.29 13.22 3.88
CA GLN A 128 27.50 12.40 3.77
C GLN A 128 27.52 11.35 4.90
N PRO A 129 28.11 10.15 4.67
CA PRO A 129 28.27 9.16 5.73
C PRO A 129 29.14 9.70 6.87
N ARG A 130 28.71 9.48 8.12
CA ARG A 130 29.50 9.84 9.30
C ARG A 130 30.47 8.69 9.61
N VAL A 131 31.77 8.96 9.57
CA VAL A 131 32.82 7.97 9.85
C VAL A 131 33.35 8.04 11.30
N THR A 132 32.86 8.99 12.09
CA THR A 132 33.21 9.16 13.50
C THR A 132 31.93 9.12 14.33
N PRO A 133 31.83 8.23 15.33
CA PRO A 133 30.67 8.19 16.23
C PRO A 133 30.49 9.51 16.99
N ASN A 134 29.23 9.94 17.14
CA ASN A 134 28.88 11.06 18.01
C ASN A 134 28.56 10.52 19.40
N LEU A 135 29.28 10.97 20.44
CA LEU A 135 29.10 10.48 21.80
C LEU A 135 27.71 10.81 22.38
N ALA A 136 27.11 11.94 22.02
CA ALA A 136 25.76 12.28 22.47
C ALA A 136 24.71 11.32 21.87
N THR A 137 24.86 10.93 20.60
CA THR A 137 24.00 9.90 19.99
C THR A 137 24.31 8.51 20.52
N LEU A 138 25.58 8.17 20.79
CA LEU A 138 25.97 6.84 21.25
C LEU A 138 25.27 6.43 22.54
N TYR A 139 25.14 7.36 23.50
CA TYR A 139 24.50 7.10 24.79
C TYR A 139 22.98 7.35 24.79
N ASN A 140 22.41 7.84 23.68
CA ASN A 140 20.99 8.15 23.55
C ASN A 140 20.41 7.65 22.22
N MET A 141 20.94 6.55 21.69
CA MET A 141 20.53 6.07 20.38
C MET A 141 19.11 5.51 20.49
N PRO A 142 18.14 6.06 19.73
CA PRO A 142 16.80 5.49 19.71
C PRO A 142 16.87 4.08 19.12
N GLU A 143 16.10 3.17 19.70
CA GLU A 143 15.96 1.81 19.17
C GLU A 143 15.10 1.87 17.90
N GLU A 144 15.70 1.52 16.76
CA GLU A 144 14.99 1.38 15.49
C GLU A 144 14.69 -0.11 15.29
N PRO A 145 13.44 -0.51 14.99
CA PRO A 145 13.12 -1.91 14.76
C PRO A 145 13.78 -2.41 13.46
N ASP A 146 14.22 -3.67 13.47
CA ASP A 146 14.68 -4.33 12.26
C ASP A 146 13.55 -4.44 11.22
N ASP A 147 13.90 -4.32 9.94
CA ASP A 147 12.98 -4.56 8.82
C ASP A 147 12.29 -5.92 8.92
N ILE A 148 13.03 -6.96 9.32
CA ILE A 148 12.54 -8.32 9.56
C ILE A 148 12.62 -8.59 11.05
N ILE A 149 11.47 -8.69 11.69
CA ILE A 149 11.44 -8.87 13.15
C ILE A 149 11.99 -10.24 13.54
N ALA A 150 12.78 -10.26 14.62
CA ALA A 150 13.22 -11.49 15.24
C ALA A 150 12.01 -12.20 15.92
N PRO A 151 11.83 -13.51 15.73
CA PRO A 151 10.79 -14.26 16.44
C PRO A 151 11.04 -14.23 17.96
N ALA A 152 10.02 -13.93 18.76
CA ALA A 152 10.10 -13.99 20.21
C ALA A 152 9.84 -15.41 20.72
N PRO A 153 10.82 -16.05 21.40
CA PRO A 153 10.61 -17.37 21.99
C PRO A 153 9.49 -17.34 23.04
N GLY A 154 8.56 -18.29 22.95
CA GLY A 154 7.43 -18.38 23.90
C GLY A 154 6.30 -17.36 23.68
N ALA A 155 6.39 -16.53 22.62
CA ALA A 155 5.28 -15.66 22.25
C ALA A 155 4.06 -16.46 21.76
N PRO A 156 2.84 -15.89 21.84
CA PRO A 156 1.66 -16.49 21.23
C PRO A 156 1.87 -16.77 19.74
N SER A 157 1.16 -17.74 19.19
CA SER A 157 1.17 -17.94 17.74
C SER A 157 0.55 -16.73 17.03
N ALA A 158 0.95 -16.49 15.78
CA ALA A 158 0.34 -15.42 14.98
C ALA A 158 -1.18 -15.61 14.86
N ASP A 159 -1.65 -16.86 14.75
CA ASP A 159 -3.07 -17.18 14.74
C ASP A 159 -3.79 -16.70 16.01
N GLN A 160 -3.20 -16.90 17.19
CA GLN A 160 -3.79 -16.44 18.46
C GLN A 160 -3.90 -14.92 18.53
N VAL A 161 -2.87 -14.20 18.07
CA VAL A 161 -2.89 -12.72 18.05
C VAL A 161 -3.94 -12.21 17.05
N LEU A 162 -3.98 -12.78 15.85
CA LEU A 162 -4.93 -12.39 14.81
C LEU A 162 -6.37 -12.78 15.17
N ASP A 163 -6.60 -13.91 15.84
CA ASP A 163 -7.92 -14.28 16.37
C ASP A 163 -8.38 -13.31 17.46
N LYS A 164 -7.48 -12.89 18.36
CA LYS A 164 -7.79 -11.86 19.36
C LYS A 164 -8.23 -10.56 18.68
N TYR A 165 -7.54 -10.14 17.62
CA TYR A 165 -7.94 -8.96 16.84
C TYR A 165 -9.30 -9.15 16.17
N ILE A 166 -9.56 -10.29 15.53
CA ILE A 166 -10.86 -10.60 14.91
C ILE A 166 -11.99 -10.50 15.95
N GLN A 167 -11.78 -11.04 17.15
CA GLN A 167 -12.77 -10.94 18.23
C GLN A 167 -12.96 -9.50 18.71
N ALA A 168 -11.86 -8.78 18.98
CA ALA A 168 -11.89 -7.39 19.44
C ALA A 168 -12.56 -6.44 18.44
N ALA A 169 -12.38 -6.68 17.14
CA ALA A 169 -12.96 -5.88 16.08
C ALA A 169 -14.47 -6.12 15.89
N GLY A 170 -15.06 -7.14 16.52
CA GLY A 170 -16.50 -7.42 16.46
C GLY A 170 -16.86 -8.89 16.24
N GLY A 171 -15.88 -9.77 16.09
CA GLY A 171 -16.07 -11.21 15.85
C GLY A 171 -16.25 -11.57 14.38
N ALA A 172 -15.85 -12.79 14.02
CA ALA A 172 -15.74 -13.23 12.62
C ALA A 172 -17.06 -13.18 11.82
N GLU A 173 -18.22 -13.33 12.47
CA GLU A 173 -19.52 -13.23 11.80
C GLU A 173 -19.86 -11.78 11.43
N ARG A 174 -19.79 -10.84 12.39
CA ARG A 174 -20.08 -9.42 12.14
C ARG A 174 -19.12 -8.80 11.14
N LEU A 175 -17.83 -9.14 11.24
CA LEU A 175 -16.83 -8.70 10.27
C LEU A 175 -17.13 -9.20 8.84
N ARG A 176 -17.69 -10.41 8.67
CA ARG A 176 -18.10 -10.93 7.35
C ARG A 176 -19.37 -10.25 6.82
N ASN A 177 -20.23 -9.77 7.71
CA ASN A 177 -21.47 -9.07 7.34
C ASN A 177 -21.24 -7.60 6.95
N LEU A 178 -20.06 -7.04 7.23
CA LEU A 178 -19.63 -5.75 6.67
C LEU A 178 -19.08 -5.99 5.27
N THR A 179 -19.83 -5.57 4.25
CA THR A 179 -19.52 -5.84 2.83
C THR A 179 -19.16 -4.59 2.06
N SER A 180 -19.54 -3.42 2.56
CA SER A 180 -19.15 -2.12 2.02
C SER A 180 -19.24 -1.05 3.10
N PHE A 181 -18.58 0.07 2.89
CA PHE A 181 -18.91 1.31 3.60
C PHE A 181 -18.50 2.54 2.81
N VAL A 182 -19.17 3.65 3.10
CA VAL A 182 -18.74 5.00 2.74
C VAL A 182 -18.41 5.76 4.01
N ALA A 183 -17.21 6.31 4.11
CA ALA A 183 -16.81 7.15 5.23
C ALA A 183 -16.53 8.58 4.76
N ARG A 184 -16.88 9.56 5.59
CA ARG A 184 -16.63 10.98 5.37
C ARG A 184 -15.88 11.56 6.55
N GLY A 185 -14.98 12.49 6.27
CA GLY A 185 -14.16 13.09 7.32
C GLY A 185 -13.39 14.31 6.86
N ILE A 186 -12.42 14.67 7.68
CA ILE A 186 -11.47 15.75 7.44
C ILE A 186 -10.06 15.19 7.39
N SER A 187 -9.28 15.66 6.45
CA SER A 187 -7.87 15.33 6.23
C SER A 187 -7.02 16.58 6.43
N VAL A 188 -5.93 16.46 7.18
CA VAL A 188 -4.96 17.52 7.44
C VAL A 188 -3.56 16.99 7.15
N GLY A 189 -2.92 17.55 6.12
CA GLY A 189 -1.56 17.22 5.73
C GLY A 189 -0.54 17.96 6.59
N TYR A 190 0.73 17.59 6.46
CA TYR A 190 1.84 18.35 7.06
C TYR A 190 2.37 19.42 6.12
N GLY A 191 2.98 20.48 6.68
CA GLY A 191 3.57 21.58 5.90
C GLY A 191 2.50 22.46 5.21
N PRO A 192 2.68 22.84 3.94
CA PRO A 192 1.75 23.74 3.23
C PRO A 192 0.35 23.16 3.04
N GLU A 193 0.17 21.85 3.26
CA GLU A 193 -1.12 21.14 3.21
C GLU A 193 -1.85 21.08 4.55
N GLY A 194 -1.46 21.92 5.52
CA GLY A 194 -2.05 21.95 6.88
C GLY A 194 -3.49 22.45 6.98
N ASN A 195 -4.11 22.87 5.87
CA ASN A 195 -5.52 23.23 5.86
C ASN A 195 -6.41 21.99 5.90
N GLN A 196 -7.54 22.07 6.58
CA GLN A 196 -8.55 21.02 6.60
C GLN A 196 -9.14 20.81 5.20
N ARG A 197 -9.18 19.54 4.78
CA ARG A 197 -9.68 19.12 3.46
C ARG A 197 -10.71 18.01 3.65
N PRO A 198 -11.90 18.10 3.02
CA PRO A 198 -12.85 17.00 3.05
C PRO A 198 -12.23 15.72 2.47
N VAL A 199 -12.49 14.58 3.11
CA VAL A 199 -12.08 13.25 2.62
C VAL A 199 -13.29 12.32 2.55
N GLU A 200 -13.38 11.58 1.45
CA GLU A 200 -14.31 10.48 1.25
C GLU A 200 -13.54 9.16 1.10
N ILE A 201 -14.04 8.11 1.73
CA ILE A 201 -13.48 6.76 1.61
C ILE A 201 -14.59 5.82 1.20
N PHE A 202 -14.37 5.12 0.10
CA PHE A 202 -15.24 4.09 -0.43
C PHE A 202 -14.53 2.76 -0.26
N ALA A 203 -15.18 1.76 0.34
CA ALA A 203 -14.64 0.42 0.43
C ALA A 203 -15.72 -0.61 0.12
N LYS A 204 -15.37 -1.65 -0.64
CA LYS A 204 -16.28 -2.74 -0.98
C LYS A 204 -15.52 -4.07 -0.98
N ALA A 205 -16.06 -5.07 -0.31
CA ALA A 205 -15.52 -6.41 -0.29
C ALA A 205 -15.88 -7.17 -1.59
N PRO A 206 -14.99 -8.04 -2.08
CA PRO A 206 -13.61 -8.22 -1.64
C PRO A 206 -12.67 -7.16 -2.24
N GLY A 207 -11.84 -6.55 -1.40
CA GLY A 207 -10.60 -5.90 -1.84
C GLY A 207 -10.74 -4.66 -2.74
N GLN A 208 -11.83 -3.88 -2.70
CA GLN A 208 -11.89 -2.60 -3.41
C GLN A 208 -11.87 -1.44 -2.42
N ARG A 209 -11.06 -0.42 -2.70
CA ARG A 209 -10.95 0.77 -1.85
C ARG A 209 -10.56 2.01 -2.64
N SER A 210 -11.15 3.15 -2.31
CA SER A 210 -10.79 4.45 -2.86
C SER A 210 -10.83 5.50 -1.75
N THR A 211 -9.75 6.27 -1.59
CA THR A 211 -9.67 7.43 -0.71
C THR A 211 -9.53 8.67 -1.57
N ILE A 212 -10.42 9.64 -1.40
CA ILE A 212 -10.48 10.89 -2.16
C ILE A 212 -10.34 12.04 -1.17
N ILE A 213 -9.25 12.80 -1.27
CA ILE A 213 -9.03 14.03 -0.51
C ILE A 213 -9.25 15.22 -1.45
N HIS A 214 -10.22 16.07 -1.11
CA HIS A 214 -10.57 17.24 -1.92
C HIS A 214 -9.64 18.41 -1.60
N THR A 215 -8.62 18.61 -2.44
CA THR A 215 -7.65 19.71 -2.28
C THR A 215 -8.07 20.94 -3.10
N LEU A 216 -7.45 22.10 -2.82
CA LEU A 216 -7.70 23.33 -3.58
C LEU A 216 -7.34 23.20 -5.07
N ASN A 217 -6.36 22.37 -5.41
CA ASN A 217 -5.85 22.21 -6.78
C ASN A 217 -6.47 21.01 -7.52
N GLY A 218 -7.46 20.34 -6.93
CA GLY A 218 -8.06 19.11 -7.44
C GLY A 218 -7.98 17.95 -6.45
N ASP A 219 -8.61 16.84 -6.79
CA ASP A 219 -8.66 15.68 -5.90
C ASP A 219 -7.31 14.95 -5.84
N SER A 220 -6.91 14.54 -4.64
CA SER A 220 -5.88 13.54 -4.41
C SER A 220 -6.56 12.20 -4.14
N VAL A 221 -6.33 11.22 -5.01
CA VAL A 221 -7.05 9.96 -5.04
C VAL A 221 -6.07 8.79 -4.96
N THR A 222 -6.27 7.91 -3.99
CA THR A 222 -5.61 6.59 -3.95
C THR A 222 -6.68 5.53 -4.08
N THR A 223 -6.55 4.67 -5.08
CA THR A 223 -7.56 3.65 -5.40
C THR A 223 -6.92 2.31 -5.65
N TYR A 224 -7.53 1.23 -5.15
CA TYR A 224 -7.32 -0.15 -5.55
C TYR A 224 -8.67 -0.74 -5.99
N ASP A 225 -8.73 -1.23 -7.22
CA ASP A 225 -9.98 -1.68 -7.85
C ASP A 225 -10.31 -3.16 -7.60
N GLY A 226 -9.49 -3.86 -6.82
CA GLY A 226 -9.51 -5.32 -6.64
C GLY A 226 -8.44 -6.06 -7.45
N SER A 227 -7.71 -5.36 -8.34
CA SER A 227 -6.63 -5.93 -9.15
C SER A 227 -5.47 -4.96 -9.32
N ALA A 228 -5.74 -3.72 -9.72
CA ALA A 228 -4.77 -2.66 -9.96
C ALA A 228 -5.00 -1.48 -9.01
N ALA A 229 -3.93 -0.71 -8.76
CA ALA A 229 -4.00 0.48 -7.93
C ALA A 229 -3.37 1.69 -8.60
N TRP A 230 -3.87 2.87 -8.23
CA TRP A 230 -3.36 4.15 -8.71
C TRP A 230 -3.31 5.18 -7.58
N ILE A 231 -2.35 6.08 -7.69
CA ILE A 231 -2.33 7.35 -6.97
C ILE A 231 -2.44 8.45 -8.02
N ALA A 232 -3.43 9.33 -7.90
CA ALA A 232 -3.60 10.49 -8.76
C ALA A 232 -3.70 11.74 -7.89
N ALA A 233 -2.96 12.78 -8.25
CA ALA A 233 -2.99 14.04 -7.52
C ALA A 233 -2.56 15.18 -8.46
N PRO A 234 -3.04 16.41 -8.23
CA PRO A 234 -2.61 17.56 -9.01
C PRO A 234 -1.12 17.86 -8.78
N LEU A 235 -0.52 18.62 -9.70
CA LEU A 235 0.86 19.10 -9.59
C LEU A 235 1.90 17.99 -9.38
N ARG A 236 1.73 16.83 -10.02
CA ARG A 236 2.71 15.74 -10.02
C ARG A 236 3.28 15.51 -11.42
N PRO A 237 4.52 15.00 -11.55
CA PRO A 237 5.12 14.72 -12.85
C PRO A 237 4.36 13.63 -13.62
N VAL A 238 3.64 12.77 -12.91
CA VAL A 238 2.75 11.75 -13.48
C VAL A 238 1.38 11.93 -12.83
N PRO A 239 0.37 12.51 -13.52
CA PRO A 239 -0.91 12.86 -12.92
C PRO A 239 -1.71 11.67 -12.35
N ALA A 240 -1.60 10.49 -12.97
CA ALA A 240 -2.09 9.23 -12.42
C ALA A 240 -1.01 8.15 -12.53
N LEU A 241 -0.42 7.83 -11.38
CA LEU A 241 0.62 6.84 -11.21
C LEU A 241 -0.01 5.47 -10.93
N ALA A 242 0.25 4.50 -11.79
CA ALA A 242 -0.10 3.10 -11.49
C ALA A 242 0.90 2.52 -10.48
N LEU A 243 0.41 1.81 -9.47
CA LEU A 243 1.22 1.13 -8.48
C LEU A 243 1.55 -0.29 -8.94
N THR A 244 2.75 -0.74 -8.64
CA THR A 244 3.28 -2.04 -9.04
C THR A 244 3.99 -2.71 -7.86
N GLY A 245 4.33 -4.00 -8.02
CA GLY A 245 5.13 -4.74 -7.04
C GLY A 245 4.61 -4.58 -5.60
N SER A 246 5.51 -4.31 -4.65
CA SER A 246 5.14 -4.15 -3.24
C SER A 246 4.32 -2.89 -2.94
N ALA A 247 4.32 -1.86 -3.81
CA ALA A 247 3.43 -0.72 -3.65
C ALA A 247 1.97 -1.11 -3.96
N LEU A 248 1.75 -1.91 -5.00
CA LEU A 248 0.43 -2.51 -5.30
C LEU A 248 -0.04 -3.44 -4.17
N GLU A 249 0.84 -4.31 -3.68
CA GLU A 249 0.51 -5.19 -2.54
C GLU A 249 0.17 -4.40 -1.27
N GLY A 250 0.80 -3.24 -1.07
CA GLY A 250 0.45 -2.32 0.02
C GLY A 250 -0.96 -1.74 -0.10
N ALA A 251 -1.35 -1.29 -1.30
CA ALA A 251 -2.69 -0.78 -1.56
C ALA A 251 -3.76 -1.88 -1.42
N LYS A 252 -3.46 -3.09 -1.91
CA LYS A 252 -4.29 -4.28 -1.72
C LYS A 252 -4.48 -4.59 -0.23
N LEU A 253 -3.39 -4.62 0.55
CA LEU A 253 -3.45 -4.91 1.98
C LEU A 253 -4.35 -3.92 2.73
N GLU A 254 -4.26 -2.62 2.43
CA GLU A 254 -5.14 -1.61 3.04
C GLU A 254 -6.62 -1.79 2.65
N ALA A 255 -6.89 -2.19 1.41
CA ALA A 255 -8.24 -2.52 0.97
C ALA A 255 -8.80 -3.76 1.69
N GLU A 256 -7.99 -4.81 1.85
CA GLU A 256 -8.36 -6.02 2.59
C GLU A 256 -8.56 -5.75 4.09
N LEU A 257 -7.72 -4.91 4.70
CA LEU A 257 -7.87 -4.50 6.11
C LEU A 257 -9.09 -3.63 6.39
N SER A 258 -9.74 -3.10 5.33
CA SER A 258 -11.07 -2.48 5.47
C SER A 258 -12.14 -3.52 5.85
N PHE A 259 -11.88 -4.81 5.62
CA PHE A 259 -12.75 -5.95 5.93
C PHE A 259 -11.94 -7.08 6.59
N PRO A 260 -11.55 -6.93 7.87
CA PRO A 260 -10.48 -7.72 8.49
C PRO A 260 -10.84 -9.18 8.81
N ALA A 261 -12.02 -9.66 8.43
CA ALA A 261 -12.45 -11.05 8.65
C ALA A 261 -11.46 -12.09 8.08
N GLN A 262 -10.76 -11.73 7.01
CA GLN A 262 -9.80 -12.59 6.31
C GLN A 262 -8.34 -12.16 6.52
N ILE A 263 -8.03 -11.43 7.60
CA ILE A 263 -6.67 -10.91 7.85
C ILE A 263 -5.60 -12.00 7.84
N LYS A 264 -5.93 -13.23 8.26
CA LYS A 264 -4.99 -14.36 8.27
C LYS A 264 -4.54 -14.79 6.86
N GLN A 265 -5.36 -14.49 5.85
CA GLN A 265 -5.13 -14.85 4.45
C GLN A 265 -4.51 -13.73 3.61
N THR A 266 -4.44 -12.49 4.13
CA THR A 266 -3.90 -11.33 3.38
C THR A 266 -2.40 -11.46 3.15
N LEU A 267 -1.70 -12.12 4.09
CA LEU A 267 -0.26 -12.39 4.03
C LEU A 267 0.03 -13.83 4.50
N GLY A 268 1.28 -14.26 4.31
CA GLY A 268 1.77 -15.55 4.79
C GLY A 268 3.11 -15.44 5.53
N ARG A 269 3.63 -16.59 5.97
CA ARG A 269 4.90 -16.71 6.73
C ARG A 269 4.95 -15.75 7.92
N TRP A 270 3.88 -15.77 8.70
CA TRP A 270 3.72 -14.93 9.88
C TRP A 270 4.82 -15.19 10.91
N ARG A 271 5.31 -14.11 11.52
CA ARG A 271 6.26 -14.09 12.63
C ARG A 271 5.68 -13.24 13.75
N VAL A 272 5.89 -13.67 14.99
CA VAL A 272 5.55 -12.87 16.18
C VAL A 272 6.85 -12.42 16.81
N GLY A 273 7.02 -11.12 16.94
CA GLY A 273 8.20 -10.50 17.51
C GLY A 273 8.06 -10.26 19.02
N PHE A 274 9.08 -9.64 19.60
CA PHE A 274 9.01 -9.22 20.99
C PHE A 274 7.91 -8.16 21.15
N PRO A 275 7.13 -8.22 22.25
CA PRO A 275 6.27 -7.10 22.61
C PRO A 275 7.10 -5.82 22.76
N THR A 276 6.50 -4.69 22.43
CA THR A 276 7.13 -3.37 22.58
C THR A 276 6.11 -2.36 23.09
N THR A 277 6.48 -1.10 23.20
CA THR A 277 5.59 -0.02 23.60
C THR A 277 5.44 1.01 22.49
N ILE A 278 4.21 1.50 22.28
CA ILE A 278 3.91 2.64 21.41
C ILE A 278 3.09 3.63 22.24
N ASN A 279 3.60 4.84 22.43
CA ASN A 279 2.95 5.89 23.24
C ASN A 279 2.52 5.34 24.62
N ASP A 280 3.45 4.68 25.32
CA ASP A 280 3.26 4.05 26.64
C ASP A 280 2.24 2.90 26.69
N ARG A 281 1.81 2.37 25.53
CA ARG A 281 0.94 1.18 25.45
C ARG A 281 1.72 -0.03 25.01
N GLU A 282 1.58 -1.13 25.73
CA GLU A 282 2.12 -2.42 25.31
C GLU A 282 1.43 -2.91 24.04
N VAL A 283 2.22 -3.39 23.08
CA VAL A 283 1.72 -3.92 21.82
C VAL A 283 2.36 -5.26 21.47
N GLN A 284 1.55 -6.15 20.90
CA GLN A 284 2.00 -7.40 20.28
C GLN A 284 2.39 -7.13 18.83
N VAL A 285 3.59 -7.56 18.44
CA VAL A 285 4.15 -7.30 17.11
C VAL A 285 4.06 -8.54 16.25
N VAL A 286 3.37 -8.45 15.11
CA VAL A 286 3.20 -9.56 14.17
C VAL A 286 3.60 -9.10 12.78
N GLN A 287 4.49 -9.82 12.11
CA GLN A 287 4.92 -9.50 10.74
C GLN A 287 4.52 -10.61 9.77
N GLY A 288 3.91 -10.22 8.65
CA GLY A 288 3.60 -11.08 7.52
C GLY A 288 4.41 -10.70 6.29
N SER A 289 4.52 -11.65 5.35
CA SER A 289 5.13 -11.42 4.03
C SER A 289 4.17 -11.85 2.92
N GLY A 290 4.17 -11.11 1.81
CA GLY A 290 3.29 -11.32 0.67
C GLY A 290 4.02 -11.46 -0.65
N ALA A 291 3.29 -11.27 -1.75
CA ALA A 291 3.85 -11.27 -3.10
C ALA A 291 4.81 -10.09 -3.31
N ALA A 292 5.59 -10.13 -4.40
CA ALA A 292 6.55 -9.08 -4.76
C ALA A 292 7.55 -8.69 -3.63
N GLY A 293 7.79 -9.59 -2.68
CA GLY A 293 8.65 -9.34 -1.53
C GLY A 293 8.07 -8.35 -0.51
N SER A 294 6.76 -8.09 -0.55
CA SER A 294 6.09 -7.22 0.40
C SER A 294 6.19 -7.77 1.82
N ILE A 295 6.40 -6.87 2.77
CA ILE A 295 6.41 -7.15 4.20
C ILE A 295 5.55 -6.10 4.90
N ALA A 296 4.80 -6.54 5.89
CA ALA A 296 4.01 -5.66 6.73
C ALA A 296 4.08 -6.11 8.19
N THR A 297 4.34 -5.17 9.08
CA THR A 297 4.35 -5.35 10.52
C THR A 297 3.11 -4.70 11.11
N PHE A 298 2.38 -5.48 11.90
CA PHE A 298 1.16 -5.12 12.59
C PHE A 298 1.47 -5.02 14.08
N TYR A 299 0.98 -3.96 14.70
CA TYR A 299 1.11 -3.74 16.13
C TYR A 299 -0.30 -3.73 16.72
N PHE A 300 -0.61 -4.74 17.51
CA PHE A 300 -1.90 -4.89 18.17
C PHE A 300 -1.77 -4.46 19.63
N ASP A 301 -2.66 -3.61 20.09
CA ASP A 301 -2.76 -3.22 21.49
C ASP A 301 -2.92 -4.47 22.37
N ALA A 302 -2.02 -4.65 23.35
CA ALA A 302 -1.92 -5.89 24.11
C ALA A 302 -3.18 -6.13 24.97
N GLU A 303 -3.84 -5.08 25.44
CA GLU A 303 -5.06 -5.15 26.25
C GLU A 303 -6.29 -5.45 25.36
N SER A 304 -6.65 -4.50 24.49
CA SER A 304 -7.86 -4.55 23.68
C SER A 304 -7.77 -5.53 22.50
N GLY A 305 -6.57 -5.81 21.99
CA GLY A 305 -6.36 -6.61 20.78
C GLY A 305 -6.58 -5.85 19.47
N LEU A 306 -6.90 -4.56 19.51
CA LEU A 306 -7.13 -3.74 18.31
C LEU A 306 -5.81 -3.40 17.61
N LEU A 307 -5.82 -3.34 16.27
CA LEU A 307 -4.69 -2.89 15.48
C LEU A 307 -4.45 -1.40 15.75
N VAL A 308 -3.26 -1.02 16.22
CA VAL A 308 -2.92 0.39 16.49
C VAL A 308 -1.88 0.94 15.52
N ARG A 309 -1.09 0.09 14.88
CA ARG A 309 -0.16 0.49 13.82
C ARG A 309 0.00 -0.58 12.75
N LEU A 310 0.05 -0.14 11.51
CA LEU A 310 0.55 -0.90 10.37
C LEU A 310 1.81 -0.22 9.84
N LEU A 311 2.89 -0.98 9.66
CA LEU A 311 4.10 -0.54 8.97
C LEU A 311 4.32 -1.44 7.77
N ARG A 312 4.24 -0.88 6.56
CA ARG A 312 4.51 -1.61 5.31
C ARG A 312 5.61 -0.94 4.52
N HIS A 313 6.23 -1.70 3.62
CA HIS A 313 7.33 -1.21 2.79
C HIS A 313 6.99 -1.37 1.32
N SER A 314 7.36 -0.36 0.53
CA SER A 314 7.47 -0.47 -0.91
C SER A 314 8.94 -0.55 -1.32
N ASN A 315 9.20 -1.22 -2.45
CA ASN A 315 10.54 -1.40 -2.96
C ASN A 315 11.04 -0.09 -3.58
N SER A 316 12.35 0.09 -3.50
CA SER A 316 13.11 1.05 -4.27
C SER A 316 14.50 0.46 -4.46
N VAL A 317 15.23 0.94 -5.47
CA VAL A 317 16.56 0.42 -5.81
C VAL A 317 17.66 0.80 -4.83
N VAL A 318 17.37 1.70 -3.87
CA VAL A 318 18.36 2.31 -2.95
C VAL A 318 17.98 2.16 -1.47
N GLY A 319 16.96 1.37 -1.18
CA GLY A 319 16.37 1.19 0.15
C GLY A 319 14.88 0.90 0.09
N ARG A 320 14.28 0.47 1.19
CA ARG A 320 12.82 0.35 1.27
C ARG A 320 12.21 1.70 1.60
N ALA A 321 11.06 2.00 0.99
CA ALA A 321 10.27 3.17 1.35
C ALA A 321 9.13 2.75 2.31
N PRO A 322 9.17 3.15 3.58
CA PRO A 322 8.15 2.81 4.56
C PRO A 322 6.87 3.64 4.35
N THR A 323 5.75 3.04 4.72
CA THR A 323 4.48 3.71 5.00
C THR A 323 3.99 3.21 6.34
N GLN A 324 3.82 4.12 7.29
CA GLN A 324 3.26 3.85 8.60
C GLN A 324 1.83 4.39 8.66
N ILE A 325 0.92 3.60 9.21
CA ILE A 325 -0.46 4.01 9.50
C ILE A 325 -0.73 3.74 10.97
N ASP A 326 -0.96 4.80 11.73
CA ASP A 326 -1.41 4.72 13.12
C ASP A 326 -2.93 4.83 13.18
N TYR A 327 -3.58 3.93 13.91
CA TYR A 327 -5.03 3.88 14.09
C TYR A 327 -5.40 4.24 15.53
N ALA A 328 -6.42 5.07 15.67
CA ALA A 328 -6.96 5.49 16.96
C ALA A 328 -8.46 5.77 16.86
N ASP A 329 -9.06 6.05 18.03
CA ASP A 329 -10.48 6.38 18.18
C ASP A 329 -11.38 5.30 17.55
N TYR A 330 -11.26 4.08 18.06
CA TYR A 330 -12.10 2.97 17.59
C TYR A 330 -13.53 3.14 18.06
N ARG A 331 -14.46 3.26 17.10
CA ARG A 331 -15.89 3.37 17.36
C ARG A 331 -16.65 2.21 16.73
N GLU A 332 -17.82 1.93 17.27
CA GLU A 332 -18.67 0.85 16.75
C GLU A 332 -19.53 1.36 15.59
N VAL A 333 -19.53 0.61 14.49
CA VAL A 333 -20.35 0.84 13.30
C VAL A 333 -20.92 -0.50 12.89
N ALA A 334 -22.26 -0.65 12.95
CA ALA A 334 -22.95 -1.91 12.68
C ALA A 334 -22.35 -3.13 13.44
N GLY A 335 -21.94 -2.92 14.70
CA GLY A 335 -21.36 -3.97 15.56
C GLY A 335 -19.90 -4.32 15.27
N VAL A 336 -19.23 -3.55 14.40
CA VAL A 336 -17.79 -3.66 14.07
C VAL A 336 -17.04 -2.46 14.61
N LYS A 337 -15.90 -2.66 15.28
CA LYS A 337 -15.01 -1.59 15.72
C LYS A 337 -14.15 -1.10 14.55
N MET A 338 -14.34 0.15 14.16
CA MET A 338 -13.61 0.81 13.08
C MET A 338 -12.82 2.01 13.63
N PRO A 339 -11.58 2.26 13.16
CA PRO A 339 -10.81 3.42 13.60
C PRO A 339 -11.34 4.70 12.96
N PHE A 340 -11.63 5.72 13.77
CA PHE A 340 -12.09 7.03 13.30
C PHE A 340 -10.97 8.06 13.18
N ARG A 341 -9.75 7.77 13.68
CA ARG A 341 -8.60 8.63 13.49
C ARG A 341 -7.40 7.87 12.96
N TRP A 342 -6.85 8.32 11.84
CA TRP A 342 -5.68 7.73 11.22
C TRP A 342 -4.57 8.76 11.09
N THR A 343 -3.33 8.33 11.26
CA THR A 343 -2.16 9.12 10.92
C THR A 343 -1.30 8.30 9.97
N VAL A 344 -1.24 8.72 8.70
CA VAL A 344 -0.45 8.07 7.65
C VAL A 344 0.84 8.86 7.49
N ALA A 345 1.99 8.23 7.60
CA ALA A 345 3.30 8.83 7.38
C ALA A 345 4.09 8.03 6.35
N TRP A 346 4.77 8.74 5.46
CA TRP A 346 5.63 8.18 4.42
C TRP A 346 6.81 9.15 4.17
N LEU A 347 7.74 8.80 3.28
CA LEU A 347 9.04 9.48 3.19
C LEU A 347 8.98 10.99 2.90
N ASP A 348 7.96 11.44 2.17
CA ASP A 348 7.79 12.84 1.75
C ASP A 348 6.48 13.46 2.25
N GLY A 349 5.82 12.86 3.25
CA GLY A 349 4.60 13.45 3.78
C GLY A 349 3.99 12.73 4.98
N LYS A 350 3.00 13.42 5.56
CA LYS A 350 2.18 12.91 6.65
C LYS A 350 0.76 13.46 6.50
N GLU A 351 -0.23 12.61 6.71
CA GLU A 351 -1.65 12.92 6.61
C GLU A 351 -2.36 12.47 7.90
N ASN A 352 -3.14 13.36 8.51
CA ASN A 352 -4.03 13.02 9.60
C ASN A 352 -5.46 13.01 9.08
N VAL A 353 -6.14 11.89 9.24
CA VAL A 353 -7.53 11.72 8.82
C VAL A 353 -8.40 11.53 10.04
N GLU A 354 -9.46 12.33 10.15
CA GLU A 354 -10.50 12.22 11.17
C GLU A 354 -11.84 11.92 10.48
N ILE A 355 -12.34 10.71 10.66
CA ILE A 355 -13.63 10.26 10.17
C ILE A 355 -14.72 10.78 11.09
N THR A 356 -15.76 11.33 10.50
CA THR A 356 -16.92 11.91 11.21
C THR A 356 -18.17 11.09 10.99
N GLU A 357 -18.27 10.38 9.87
CA GLU A 357 -19.43 9.59 9.50
C GLU A 357 -18.98 8.31 8.78
N VAL A 358 -19.64 7.19 9.08
CA VAL A 358 -19.51 5.93 8.34
C VAL A 358 -20.89 5.36 8.08
N GLN A 359 -21.18 5.09 6.81
CA GLN A 359 -22.40 4.42 6.35
C GLN A 359 -22.05 2.99 5.92
N PRO A 360 -22.32 1.97 6.75
CA PRO A 360 -22.01 0.57 6.44
C PRO A 360 -23.04 -0.05 5.49
N ASN A 361 -22.60 -1.04 4.70
CA ASN A 361 -23.43 -1.89 3.85
C ASN A 361 -24.30 -1.14 2.82
N VAL A 362 -23.82 0.00 2.33
CA VAL A 362 -24.47 0.79 1.28
C VAL A 362 -24.00 0.37 -0.12
N PRO A 363 -24.85 0.46 -1.16
CA PRO A 363 -24.41 0.30 -2.54
C PRO A 363 -23.41 1.40 -2.91
N ILE A 364 -22.35 1.04 -3.62
CA ILE A 364 -21.32 1.97 -4.09
C ILE A 364 -21.20 1.80 -5.61
N ASP A 365 -21.24 2.92 -6.32
CA ASP A 365 -21.03 2.96 -7.77
C ASP A 365 -19.62 2.46 -8.12
N ALA A 366 -19.52 1.53 -9.07
CA ALA A 366 -18.24 0.94 -9.48
C ALA A 366 -17.22 1.97 -9.99
N SER A 367 -17.69 3.11 -10.53
CA SER A 367 -16.84 4.22 -10.96
C SER A 367 -16.00 4.82 -9.84
N LYS A 368 -16.40 4.68 -8.57
CA LYS A 368 -15.61 5.15 -7.42
C LYS A 368 -14.31 4.38 -7.23
N PHE A 369 -14.21 3.19 -7.80
CA PHE A 369 -13.01 2.35 -7.75
C PHE A 369 -12.23 2.33 -9.07
N ALA A 370 -12.73 2.99 -10.11
CA ALA A 370 -12.04 3.03 -11.39
C ALA A 370 -10.73 3.83 -11.28
N LYS A 371 -9.83 3.62 -12.25
CA LYS A 371 -8.65 4.47 -12.43
C LYS A 371 -9.06 5.95 -12.36
N PRO A 372 -8.47 6.76 -11.47
CA PRO A 372 -8.86 8.16 -11.32
C PRO A 372 -8.66 8.94 -12.62
N ALA A 373 -9.62 9.79 -12.95
CA ALA A 373 -9.50 10.70 -14.07
C ALA A 373 -8.43 11.76 -13.76
N THR A 374 -7.49 11.95 -14.69
CA THR A 374 -6.52 13.04 -14.61
C THR A 374 -7.16 14.26 -15.26
N ARG A 375 -7.43 15.30 -14.48
CA ARG A 375 -7.82 16.61 -15.03
C ARG A 375 -6.59 17.48 -15.26
#